data_AF-A0A6B2EFX2-F1
#
_entry.id   AF-A0A6B2EFX2-F1
#
_cell.length_a   1.000
_cell.length_b   1.000
_cell.length_c   1.000
_cell.angle_alpha   90.00
_cell.angle_beta   90.00
_cell.angle_gamma   90.00
#
_symmetry.space_group_name_H-M   'P 1'
#
loop_
_entity.id
_entity.type
_entity.pdbx_description
1 polymer ?
#
loop_
_entity_poly.entity_id
_entity_poly.type
_entity_poly.pdbx_seq_one_letter_code
_entity_poly.pdbx_strand_id
1 'polypeptide(L)'
;VDGLLQQIIEYTIRDFISPWLGHVVRKPKTLMDVVREDLWNAIQKLRERAVKVDGPKMFAVDMVVRVTVHLEKIRIYQARLNDGGSAPIFATASYLESEEKELEFLRKISEIMVIFLLPRGYSLSPLKNLISEILSYKIFYPLIKMLTSPDYLNQKIVLYIESRLAAAAISKRSYEYAASFEDFLKIINNSQSVDEILMMRSSIVNDIMQATTMQNLRRAKGLDPDGEEGNLSKTSQKLKRYIQQLSLARAQTERNLSKLGWDGNFNSTDLNLSMVDILSTVVGRRYLTLFLEPLHVSSLVGFYTSVEELRHSPKTSEHQVGAEIFYTYIRAPSSEIVIDKGVRKKMEAFLLGDIGPEVFYEAQKSVLQTLQDKYYPPFLQSQQYLDLRNALTSDDIKDISLSNYTDSADESSSATSEGSDLCLDLTNHSTYARNKLEQLQERLNNKNQALQALKCSLKPESKILSILEKEVDWLKGEKHQLEAHLMRTEIWADNLGQWKATVQSVDVNEEKDSLQFMILVQTDESIGLATGESSEEDGGDNVSTGWVVLRSLNHFQDLHRKLRPLCREIRSLELPSMTFKLFFQKNDKSSLEKAKGQIQKYLNF
;
A
#
# COMPACT_ATOMS: atom_id res chain seq x y z
N VAL A 1 -20.37 -12.63 -26.17
CA VAL A 1 -19.40 -12.08 -27.15
C VAL A 1 -18.86 -13.18 -28.07
N ASP A 2 -18.44 -14.31 -27.52
CA ASP A 2 -17.85 -15.42 -28.30
C ASP A 2 -18.77 -15.99 -29.40
N GLY A 3 -20.09 -16.08 -29.16
CA GLY A 3 -21.05 -16.53 -30.18
C GLY A 3 -21.14 -15.61 -31.41
N LEU A 4 -21.02 -14.29 -31.23
CA LEU A 4 -21.03 -13.33 -32.35
C LEU A 4 -19.72 -13.39 -33.14
N LEU A 5 -18.58 -13.55 -32.46
CA LEU A 5 -17.27 -13.73 -33.12
C LEU A 5 -17.24 -15.02 -33.94
N GLN A 6 -17.78 -16.11 -33.40
CA GLN A 6 -17.90 -17.36 -34.12
C GLN A 6 -18.77 -17.19 -35.37
N GLN A 7 -19.89 -16.49 -35.26
CA GLN A 7 -20.76 -16.20 -36.40
C GLN A 7 -20.05 -15.35 -37.48
N ILE A 8 -19.24 -14.37 -37.08
CA ILE A 8 -18.43 -13.57 -38.03
C ILE A 8 -17.42 -14.44 -38.77
N ILE A 9 -16.72 -15.34 -38.07
CA ILE A 9 -15.76 -16.26 -38.70
C ILE A 9 -16.47 -17.21 -39.67
N GLU A 10 -17.62 -17.75 -39.26
CA GLU A 10 -18.43 -18.62 -40.11
C GLU A 10 -18.91 -17.91 -41.38
N TYR A 11 -19.39 -16.67 -41.27
CA TYR A 11 -19.75 -15.86 -42.44
C TYR A 11 -18.54 -15.50 -43.30
N THR A 12 -17.40 -15.21 -42.69
CA THR A 12 -16.16 -14.92 -43.43
C THR A 12 -15.72 -16.12 -44.26
N ILE A 13 -15.71 -17.32 -43.67
CA ILE A 13 -15.36 -18.56 -44.38
C ILE A 13 -16.40 -18.87 -45.46
N ARG A 14 -17.69 -18.72 -45.17
CA ARG A 14 -18.78 -18.98 -46.11
C ARG A 14 -18.72 -18.06 -47.34
N ASP A 15 -18.51 -16.77 -47.13
CA ASP A 15 -18.68 -15.75 -48.17
C ASP A 15 -17.37 -15.48 -48.93
N PHE A 16 -16.22 -15.58 -48.27
CA PHE A 16 -14.93 -15.21 -48.86
C PHE A 16 -13.99 -16.38 -49.16
N ILE A 17 -14.26 -17.60 -48.69
CA ILE A 17 -13.34 -18.75 -48.84
C ILE A 17 -14.04 -19.93 -49.53
N SER A 18 -15.18 -20.37 -49.00
CA SER A 18 -15.95 -21.50 -49.52
C SER A 18 -16.28 -21.43 -51.02
N PRO A 19 -16.59 -20.27 -51.64
CA PRO A 19 -17.04 -20.22 -53.03
C PRO A 19 -15.97 -20.62 -54.05
N TRP A 20 -14.70 -20.37 -53.76
CA TRP A 20 -13.59 -20.68 -54.68
C TRP A 20 -12.73 -21.86 -54.22
N LEU A 21 -12.70 -22.18 -52.92
CA LEU A 21 -11.78 -23.19 -52.38
C LEU A 21 -12.02 -24.60 -52.95
N GLY A 22 -13.30 -24.95 -53.20
CA GLY A 22 -13.67 -26.24 -53.79
C GLY A 22 -13.15 -26.46 -55.21
N HIS A 23 -12.82 -25.39 -55.93
CA HIS A 23 -12.23 -25.46 -57.27
C HIS A 23 -10.70 -25.67 -57.24
N VAL A 24 -10.06 -25.44 -56.10
CA VAL A 24 -8.59 -25.46 -55.95
C VAL A 24 -8.11 -26.69 -55.18
N VAL A 25 -8.91 -27.22 -54.24
CA VAL A 25 -8.48 -28.26 -53.28
C VAL A 25 -9.45 -29.44 -53.26
N ARG A 26 -8.92 -30.67 -53.23
CA ARG A 26 -9.71 -31.93 -53.21
C ARG A 26 -10.51 -32.18 -51.92
N LYS A 27 -10.06 -31.64 -50.79
CA LYS A 27 -10.72 -31.77 -49.47
C LYS A 27 -10.96 -30.39 -48.84
N PRO A 28 -11.92 -29.60 -49.37
CA PRO A 28 -12.12 -28.22 -48.93
C PRO A 28 -12.57 -28.13 -47.46
N LYS A 29 -13.32 -29.12 -46.95
CA LYS A 29 -13.81 -29.13 -45.56
C LYS A 29 -12.68 -29.10 -44.53
N THR A 30 -11.71 -30.02 -44.64
CA THR A 30 -10.57 -30.09 -43.72
C THR A 30 -9.75 -28.80 -43.73
N LEU A 31 -9.55 -28.18 -44.90
CA LEU A 31 -8.83 -26.92 -44.99
C LEU A 31 -9.63 -25.75 -44.41
N MET A 32 -10.95 -25.72 -44.58
CA MET A 32 -11.81 -24.72 -43.93
C MET A 32 -11.78 -24.84 -42.41
N ASP A 33 -11.69 -26.05 -41.86
CA ASP A 33 -11.57 -26.27 -40.42
C ASP A 33 -10.24 -25.73 -39.87
N VAL A 34 -9.13 -25.96 -40.58
CA VAL A 34 -7.82 -25.39 -40.25
C VAL A 34 -7.85 -23.86 -40.33
N VAL A 35 -8.41 -23.29 -41.39
CA VAL A 35 -8.54 -21.83 -41.53
C VAL A 35 -9.40 -21.24 -40.41
N ARG A 36 -10.46 -21.93 -39.99
CA ARG A 36 -11.29 -21.50 -38.86
C ARG A 36 -10.47 -21.40 -37.57
N GLU A 37 -9.69 -22.43 -37.28
CA GLU A 37 -8.81 -22.47 -36.12
C GLU A 37 -7.74 -21.36 -36.19
N ASP A 38 -7.14 -21.15 -37.35
CA ASP A 38 -6.14 -20.10 -37.57
C ASP A 38 -6.72 -18.68 -37.41
N LEU A 39 -7.93 -18.44 -37.88
CA LEU A 39 -8.65 -17.17 -37.67
C LEU A 39 -8.99 -16.95 -36.20
N TRP A 40 -9.41 -18.00 -35.50
CA TRP A 40 -9.67 -17.93 -34.05
C TRP A 40 -8.40 -17.59 -33.27
N ASN A 41 -7.29 -18.27 -33.59
CA ASN A 41 -5.98 -18.01 -33.01
C ASN A 41 -5.49 -16.59 -33.30
N ALA A 42 -5.75 -16.06 -34.50
CA ALA A 42 -5.45 -14.68 -34.85
C ALA A 42 -6.24 -13.68 -33.99
N ILE A 43 -7.53 -13.91 -33.77
CA ILE A 43 -8.38 -13.09 -32.90
C ILE A 43 -7.89 -13.16 -31.45
N GLN A 44 -7.51 -14.34 -30.96
CA GLN A 44 -6.97 -14.49 -29.61
C GLN A 44 -5.67 -13.71 -29.42
N LYS A 45 -4.73 -13.79 -30.36
CA LYS A 45 -3.51 -12.98 -30.35
C LYS A 45 -3.81 -11.48 -30.39
N LEU A 46 -4.82 -11.06 -31.17
CA LEU A 46 -5.25 -9.67 -31.22
C LEU A 46 -5.81 -9.21 -29.88
N ARG A 47 -6.64 -10.04 -29.22
CA ARG A 47 -7.17 -9.78 -27.88
C ARG A 47 -6.05 -9.64 -26.84
N GLU A 48 -5.11 -10.57 -26.82
CA GLU A 48 -3.96 -10.53 -25.88
C GLU A 48 -3.11 -9.27 -26.05
N ARG A 49 -3.00 -8.76 -27.29
CA ARG A 49 -2.34 -7.48 -27.55
C ARG A 49 -3.21 -6.30 -27.14
N ALA A 50 -4.51 -6.33 -27.44
CA ALA A 50 -5.44 -5.27 -27.10
C ALA A 50 -5.57 -5.06 -25.58
N VAL A 51 -5.53 -6.13 -24.78
CA VAL A 51 -5.56 -6.05 -23.31
C VAL A 51 -4.34 -5.33 -22.74
N LYS A 52 -3.20 -5.35 -23.44
CA LYS A 52 -1.98 -4.64 -23.04
C LYS A 52 -2.00 -3.15 -23.42
N VAL A 53 -3.00 -2.71 -24.18
CA VAL A 53 -3.16 -1.31 -24.55
C VAL A 53 -3.86 -0.58 -23.42
N ASP A 54 -3.27 0.54 -22.99
CA ASP A 54 -3.90 1.47 -22.06
C ASP A 54 -5.05 2.21 -22.77
N GLY A 55 -6.25 1.62 -22.70
CA GLY A 55 -7.47 2.17 -23.29
C GLY A 55 -7.79 3.58 -22.80
N PRO A 56 -7.81 3.84 -21.47
CA PRO A 56 -8.03 5.18 -20.92
C PRO A 56 -7.07 6.22 -21.48
N LYS A 57 -5.76 5.97 -21.47
CA LYS A 57 -4.79 6.90 -22.05
C LYS A 57 -5.02 7.12 -23.55
N MET A 58 -5.28 6.05 -24.29
CA MET A 58 -5.50 6.13 -25.74
C MET A 58 -6.69 7.04 -26.09
N PHE A 59 -7.82 6.91 -25.37
CA PHE A 59 -9.03 7.68 -25.66
C PHE A 59 -9.05 9.06 -25.01
N ALA A 60 -8.68 9.17 -23.73
CA ALA A 60 -8.80 10.42 -22.97
C ALA A 60 -7.63 11.38 -23.21
N VAL A 61 -6.44 10.86 -23.55
CA VAL A 61 -5.24 11.67 -23.75
C VAL A 61 -4.87 11.70 -25.23
N ASP A 62 -4.44 10.57 -25.78
CA ASP A 62 -3.81 10.55 -27.11
C ASP A 62 -4.79 10.98 -28.21
N MET A 63 -6.02 10.47 -28.18
CA MET A 63 -7.06 10.84 -29.15
C MET A 63 -7.51 12.30 -28.98
N VAL A 64 -7.69 12.78 -27.75
CA VAL A 64 -8.07 14.18 -27.48
C VAL A 64 -6.99 15.13 -27.98
N VAL A 65 -5.71 14.84 -27.74
CA VAL A 65 -4.59 15.62 -28.26
C VAL A 65 -4.63 15.68 -29.79
N ARG A 66 -4.81 14.53 -30.45
CA ARG A 66 -4.89 14.46 -31.93
C ARG A 66 -6.07 15.25 -32.49
N VAL A 67 -7.25 15.14 -31.89
CA VAL A 67 -8.44 15.90 -32.30
C VAL A 67 -8.23 17.40 -32.08
N THR A 68 -7.65 17.78 -30.94
CA THR A 68 -7.37 19.20 -30.61
C THR A 68 -6.42 19.82 -31.63
N VAL A 69 -5.33 19.13 -31.97
CA VAL A 69 -4.41 19.56 -33.03
C VAL A 69 -5.13 19.70 -34.38
N HIS A 70 -6.07 18.79 -34.68
CA HIS A 70 -6.83 18.87 -35.92
C HIS A 70 -7.79 20.08 -35.93
N LEU A 71 -8.48 20.35 -34.82
CA LEU A 71 -9.36 21.52 -34.66
C LEU A 71 -8.58 22.84 -34.72
N GLU A 72 -7.38 22.88 -34.14
CA GLU A 72 -6.48 24.03 -34.22
C GLU A 72 -6.07 24.32 -35.68
N LYS A 73 -5.72 23.29 -36.44
CA LYS A 73 -5.44 23.43 -37.89
C LYS A 73 -6.64 23.98 -38.66
N ILE A 74 -7.86 23.54 -38.35
CA ILE A 74 -9.10 24.06 -38.96
C ILE A 74 -9.30 25.54 -38.60
N ARG A 75 -9.09 25.92 -37.34
CA ARG A 75 -9.21 27.30 -36.88
C ARG A 75 -8.21 28.23 -37.59
N ILE A 76 -6.95 27.81 -37.71
CA ILE A 76 -5.90 28.57 -38.42
C ILE A 76 -6.25 28.72 -39.91
N TYR A 77 -6.78 27.66 -40.53
CA TYR A 77 -7.25 27.69 -41.91
C TYR A 77 -8.38 28.71 -42.11
N GLN A 78 -9.40 28.70 -41.25
CA GLN A 78 -10.52 29.65 -41.30
C GLN A 78 -10.07 31.10 -41.08
N ALA A 79 -9.14 31.35 -40.15
CA ALA A 79 -8.60 32.69 -39.89
C ALA A 79 -7.86 33.26 -41.12
N ARG A 80 -7.03 32.46 -41.78
CA ARG A 80 -6.29 32.90 -42.99
C ARG A 80 -7.17 33.14 -44.21
N LEU A 81 -8.26 32.38 -44.36
CA LEU A 81 -9.27 32.65 -45.39
C LEU A 81 -9.96 34.00 -45.16
N ASN A 82 -10.26 34.34 -43.91
CA ASN A 82 -10.88 35.61 -43.56
C ASN A 82 -9.93 36.81 -43.76
N ASP A 83 -8.62 36.61 -43.60
CA ASP A 83 -7.59 37.64 -43.84
C ASP A 83 -7.23 37.84 -45.33
N GLY A 84 -7.94 37.19 -46.26
CA GLY A 84 -7.71 37.31 -47.71
C GLY A 84 -6.43 36.64 -48.21
N GLY A 85 -5.80 35.80 -47.39
CA GLY A 85 -4.65 34.99 -47.77
C GLY A 85 -5.03 33.81 -48.67
N SER A 86 -4.06 33.26 -49.42
CA SER A 86 -4.28 32.01 -50.17
C SER A 86 -4.60 30.87 -49.20
N ALA A 87 -5.56 30.02 -49.57
CA ALA A 87 -5.95 28.87 -48.76
C ALA A 87 -4.72 27.98 -48.49
N PRO A 88 -4.32 27.77 -47.23
CA PRO A 88 -3.19 26.89 -46.95
C PRO A 88 -3.58 25.45 -47.31
N ILE A 89 -2.68 24.74 -48.00
CA ILE A 89 -2.87 23.35 -48.37
C ILE A 89 -2.94 22.53 -47.08
N PHE A 90 -4.03 21.78 -46.88
CA PHE A 90 -4.10 20.84 -45.77
C PHE A 90 -3.01 19.78 -46.00
N ALA A 91 -1.97 19.81 -45.16
CA ALA A 91 -0.88 18.84 -45.23
C ALA A 91 -1.39 17.46 -44.80
N THR A 92 -1.98 16.75 -45.76
CA THR A 92 -2.36 15.36 -45.62
C THR A 92 -1.08 14.51 -45.61
N ALA A 93 -1.07 13.42 -44.85
CA ALA A 93 0.08 12.52 -44.87
C ALA A 93 0.34 12.02 -46.30
N SER A 94 1.61 11.83 -46.67
CA SER A 94 2.01 11.46 -48.04
C SER A 94 1.37 10.17 -48.56
N TYR A 95 1.00 9.26 -47.66
CA TYR A 95 0.30 8.01 -47.97
C TYR A 95 -1.22 8.16 -48.13
N LEU A 96 -1.79 9.35 -47.90
CA LEU A 96 -3.21 9.67 -48.11
C LEU A 96 -3.41 10.68 -49.26
N GLU A 97 -2.34 10.97 -50.01
CA GLU A 97 -2.36 11.95 -51.10
C GLU A 97 -3.24 11.49 -52.27
N SER A 98 -3.26 10.17 -52.54
CA SER A 98 -4.10 9.55 -53.55
C SER A 98 -4.66 8.22 -53.04
N GLU A 99 -5.77 7.79 -53.63
CA GLU A 99 -6.38 6.48 -53.35
C GLU A 99 -5.40 5.33 -53.60
N GLU A 100 -4.56 5.44 -54.64
CA GLU A 100 -3.53 4.43 -54.94
C GLU A 100 -2.49 4.29 -53.81
N LYS A 101 -2.02 5.42 -53.27
CA LYS A 101 -1.06 5.44 -52.15
C LYS A 101 -1.68 4.97 -50.85
N GLU A 102 -2.95 5.29 -50.62
CA GLU A 102 -3.71 4.82 -49.45
C GLU A 102 -3.85 3.30 -49.50
N LEU A 103 -4.21 2.74 -50.65
CA LEU A 103 -4.27 1.30 -50.86
C LEU A 103 -2.90 0.63 -50.71
N GLU A 104 -1.83 1.22 -51.24
CA GLU A 104 -0.47 0.70 -51.05
C GLU A 104 -0.07 0.65 -49.58
N PHE A 105 -0.42 1.68 -48.81
CA PHE A 105 -0.19 1.72 -47.37
C PHE A 105 -0.98 0.65 -46.62
N LEU A 106 -2.27 0.48 -46.94
CA LEU A 106 -3.11 -0.57 -46.35
C LEU A 106 -2.61 -1.98 -46.71
N ARG A 107 -2.04 -2.19 -47.91
CA ARG A 107 -1.37 -3.46 -48.26
C ARG A 107 -0.20 -3.75 -47.35
N LYS A 108 0.66 -2.76 -47.11
CA LYS A 108 1.81 -2.91 -46.19
C LYS A 108 1.35 -3.24 -44.77
N ILE A 109 0.29 -2.58 -44.28
CA ILE A 109 -0.32 -2.92 -42.98
C ILE A 109 -0.86 -4.34 -42.98
N SER A 110 -1.57 -4.75 -44.03
CA SER A 110 -2.14 -6.08 -44.14
C SER A 110 -1.06 -7.17 -44.17
N GLU A 111 0.07 -6.94 -44.84
CA GLU A 111 1.21 -7.85 -44.82
C GLU A 111 1.78 -8.02 -43.40
N ILE A 112 1.93 -6.91 -42.67
CA ILE A 112 2.37 -6.93 -41.28
C ILE A 112 1.38 -7.73 -40.42
N MET A 113 0.08 -7.52 -40.59
CA MET A 113 -0.95 -8.27 -39.88
C MET A 113 -0.89 -9.77 -40.17
N VAL A 114 -0.73 -10.16 -41.43
CA VAL A 114 -0.57 -11.58 -41.81
C VAL A 114 0.64 -12.19 -41.11
N ILE A 115 1.78 -11.51 -41.11
CA ILE A 115 3.03 -12.00 -40.51
C ILE A 115 2.90 -12.19 -38.99
N PHE A 116 2.21 -11.28 -38.30
CA PHE A 116 2.14 -11.28 -36.84
C PHE A 116 0.96 -12.08 -36.26
N LEU A 117 -0.14 -12.21 -36.99
CA LEU A 117 -1.36 -12.83 -36.50
C LEU A 117 -1.51 -14.28 -36.97
N LEU A 118 -1.17 -14.57 -38.23
CA LEU A 118 -1.37 -15.89 -38.84
C LEU A 118 -0.13 -16.79 -38.73
N PRO A 119 -0.27 -18.12 -38.90
CA PRO A 119 0.86 -19.05 -38.95
C PRO A 119 1.84 -18.74 -40.10
N ARG A 120 3.09 -19.18 -39.95
CA ARG A 120 4.19 -18.89 -40.91
C ARG A 120 3.89 -19.30 -42.35
N GLY A 121 3.04 -20.31 -42.57
CA GLY A 121 2.62 -20.74 -43.91
C GLY A 121 1.91 -19.63 -44.71
N TYR A 122 1.22 -18.71 -44.02
CA TYR A 122 0.51 -17.59 -44.64
C TYR A 122 1.43 -16.44 -45.05
N SER A 123 2.65 -16.37 -44.50
CA SER A 123 3.63 -15.33 -44.83
C SER A 123 4.35 -15.54 -46.16
N LEU A 124 4.12 -16.69 -46.81
CA LEU A 124 4.74 -17.05 -48.08
C LEU A 124 3.88 -16.60 -49.27
N SER A 125 4.54 -16.20 -50.37
CA SER A 125 3.87 -15.95 -51.65
C SER A 125 3.37 -17.27 -52.26
N PRO A 126 2.20 -17.30 -52.92
CA PRO A 126 1.31 -16.19 -53.25
C PRO A 126 0.28 -15.83 -52.17
N LEU A 127 0.18 -16.63 -51.10
CA LEU A 127 -0.88 -16.53 -50.10
C LEU A 127 -0.83 -15.22 -49.32
N LYS A 128 0.36 -14.77 -48.92
CA LYS A 128 0.56 -13.46 -48.28
C LYS A 128 -0.01 -12.34 -49.13
N ASN A 129 0.35 -12.31 -50.41
CA ASN A 129 -0.05 -11.25 -51.34
C ASN A 129 -1.57 -11.27 -51.57
N LEU A 130 -2.15 -12.46 -51.76
CA LEU A 130 -3.59 -12.62 -51.94
C LEU A 130 -4.38 -12.13 -50.72
N ILE A 131 -4.00 -12.55 -49.51
CA ILE A 131 -4.70 -12.14 -48.28
C ILE A 131 -4.51 -10.65 -48.03
N SER A 132 -3.30 -10.12 -48.22
CA SER A 132 -3.06 -8.68 -48.07
C SER A 132 -3.89 -7.85 -49.04
N GLU A 133 -4.06 -8.31 -50.28
CA GLU A 133 -4.90 -7.62 -51.27
C GLU A 133 -6.38 -7.64 -50.86
N ILE A 134 -6.88 -8.80 -50.41
CA ILE A 134 -8.27 -8.94 -49.93
C ILE A 134 -8.51 -8.06 -48.72
N LEU A 135 -7.65 -8.12 -47.70
CA LEU A 135 -7.79 -7.31 -46.48
C LEU A 135 -7.77 -5.82 -46.81
N SER A 136 -6.86 -5.37 -47.67
CA SER A 136 -6.74 -3.97 -48.02
C SER A 136 -7.94 -3.47 -48.82
N TYR A 137 -8.29 -4.16 -49.91
CA TYR A 137 -9.25 -3.67 -50.89
C TYR A 137 -10.71 -3.98 -50.54
N LYS A 138 -10.98 -5.13 -49.90
CA LYS A 138 -12.35 -5.57 -49.58
C LYS A 138 -12.77 -5.23 -48.15
N ILE A 139 -11.82 -5.03 -47.23
CA ILE A 139 -12.13 -4.84 -45.81
C ILE A 139 -11.71 -3.45 -45.35
N PHE A 140 -10.41 -3.16 -45.28
CA PHE A 140 -9.91 -1.95 -44.64
C PHE A 140 -10.28 -0.69 -45.40
N TYR A 141 -10.08 -0.66 -46.71
CA TYR A 141 -10.37 0.54 -47.50
C TYR A 141 -11.86 0.91 -47.46
N PRO A 142 -12.82 -0.01 -47.74
CA PRO A 142 -14.24 0.30 -47.60
C PRO A 142 -14.65 0.66 -46.16
N LEU A 143 -14.07 -0.02 -45.16
CA LEU A 143 -14.36 0.26 -43.75
C LEU A 143 -13.91 1.67 -43.36
N ILE A 144 -12.70 2.07 -43.74
CA ILE A 144 -12.17 3.41 -43.47
C ILE A 144 -13.02 4.46 -44.19
N LYS A 145 -13.39 4.24 -45.46
CA LYS A 145 -14.29 5.15 -46.19
C LYS A 145 -15.66 5.28 -45.55
N MET A 146 -16.22 4.18 -45.04
CA MET A 146 -17.50 4.21 -44.32
C MET A 146 -17.37 4.98 -42.99
N LEU A 147 -16.35 4.68 -42.18
CA LEU A 147 -16.16 5.32 -40.87
C LEU A 147 -15.82 6.81 -40.97
N THR A 148 -15.13 7.21 -42.04
CA THR A 148 -14.76 8.60 -42.31
C THR A 148 -15.81 9.36 -43.13
N SER A 149 -16.87 8.68 -43.57
CA SER A 149 -17.99 9.32 -44.29
C SER A 149 -18.70 10.32 -43.37
N PRO A 150 -18.82 11.59 -43.78
CA PRO A 150 -19.54 12.60 -43.00
C PRO A 150 -21.00 12.22 -42.76
N ASP A 151 -21.67 11.63 -43.77
CA ASP A 151 -23.07 11.20 -43.67
C ASP A 151 -23.22 10.05 -42.67
N TYR A 152 -22.35 9.05 -42.72
CA TYR A 152 -22.37 7.94 -41.77
C TYR A 152 -22.18 8.44 -40.33
N LEU A 153 -21.19 9.31 -40.10
CA LEU A 153 -20.93 9.90 -38.78
C LEU A 153 -22.13 10.71 -38.29
N ASN A 154 -22.70 11.56 -39.14
CA ASN A 154 -23.85 12.39 -38.80
C ASN A 154 -25.07 11.52 -38.45
N GLN A 155 -25.38 10.49 -39.25
CA GLN A 155 -26.46 9.56 -38.97
C GLN A 155 -26.25 8.84 -37.63
N LYS A 156 -25.03 8.42 -37.30
CA LYS A 156 -24.74 7.78 -36.00
C LYS A 156 -24.90 8.75 -34.83
N ILE A 157 -24.49 10.01 -34.98
CA ILE A 157 -24.71 11.05 -33.95
C ILE A 157 -26.21 11.28 -33.75
N VAL A 158 -26.99 11.42 -34.83
CA VAL A 158 -28.44 11.61 -34.77
C VAL A 158 -29.11 10.43 -34.09
N LEU A 159 -28.83 9.20 -34.52
CA LEU A 159 -29.36 7.98 -33.91
C LEU A 159 -29.05 7.89 -32.41
N TYR A 160 -27.83 8.27 -32.01
CA TYR A 160 -27.44 8.29 -30.60
C TYR A 160 -28.25 9.33 -29.80
N ILE A 161 -28.41 10.54 -30.33
CA ILE A 161 -29.20 11.60 -29.69
C ILE A 161 -30.67 11.19 -29.59
N GLU A 162 -31.27 10.66 -30.66
CA GLU A 162 -32.65 10.20 -30.70
C GLU A 162 -32.91 9.05 -29.73
N SER A 163 -32.03 8.03 -29.71
CA SER A 163 -32.11 6.92 -28.76
C SER A 163 -32.06 7.41 -27.31
N ARG A 164 -31.14 8.35 -27.00
CA ARG A 164 -31.03 8.94 -25.66
C ARG A 164 -32.28 9.75 -25.27
N LEU A 165 -32.85 10.52 -26.21
CA LEU A 165 -34.06 11.30 -25.97
C LEU A 165 -35.30 10.41 -25.80
N ALA A 166 -35.43 9.36 -26.62
CA ALA A 166 -36.49 8.37 -26.50
C ALA A 166 -36.40 7.63 -25.16
N ALA A 167 -35.20 7.20 -24.76
CA ALA A 167 -34.93 6.57 -23.48
C ALA A 167 -35.33 7.46 -22.29
N ALA A 168 -34.94 8.74 -22.32
CA ALA A 168 -35.33 9.70 -21.29
C ALA A 168 -36.86 9.94 -21.25
N ALA A 169 -37.53 10.00 -22.41
CA ALA A 169 -38.98 10.20 -22.51
C ALA A 169 -39.78 8.98 -22.03
N ILE A 170 -39.32 7.76 -22.32
CA ILE A 170 -39.94 6.50 -21.88
C ILE A 170 -39.83 6.36 -20.35
N SER A 171 -38.68 6.70 -19.75
CA SER A 171 -38.50 6.66 -18.29
C SER A 171 -39.48 7.58 -17.55
N LYS A 172 -39.79 8.74 -18.14
CA LYS A 172 -40.70 9.74 -17.55
C LYS A 172 -42.18 9.40 -17.76
N ARG A 173 -42.55 8.76 -18.89
CA ARG A 173 -43.95 8.44 -19.23
C ARG A 173 -44.47 7.11 -18.66
N SER A 174 -43.61 6.14 -18.39
CA SER A 174 -44.07 4.76 -18.11
C SER A 174 -44.68 4.55 -16.72
N TYR A 175 -44.34 5.39 -15.73
CA TYR A 175 -44.90 5.30 -14.38
C TYR A 175 -46.10 6.25 -14.16
N GLU A 176 -46.05 7.46 -14.71
CA GLU A 176 -47.13 8.47 -14.55
C GLU A 176 -48.45 8.11 -15.29
N TYR A 177 -48.41 7.25 -16.31
CA TYR A 177 -49.58 6.93 -17.15
C TYR A 177 -50.21 5.56 -16.91
N ALA A 178 -49.65 4.72 -16.03
CA ALA A 178 -50.26 3.42 -15.73
C ALA A 178 -51.54 3.61 -14.89
N ALA A 179 -52.71 3.28 -15.46
CA ALA A 179 -54.00 3.39 -14.78
C ALA A 179 -54.13 2.37 -13.63
N SER A 180 -53.37 1.27 -13.67
CA SER A 180 -53.33 0.24 -12.64
C SER A 180 -51.95 -0.41 -12.54
N PHE A 181 -51.67 -1.06 -11.41
CA PHE A 181 -50.43 -1.84 -11.22
C PHE A 181 -50.30 -3.00 -12.23
N GLU A 182 -51.44 -3.56 -12.68
CA GLU A 182 -51.44 -4.62 -13.69
C GLU A 182 -51.00 -4.10 -15.06
N ASP A 183 -51.43 -2.88 -15.43
CA ASP A 183 -51.01 -2.25 -16.68
C ASP A 183 -49.53 -1.87 -16.64
N PHE A 184 -49.02 -1.48 -15.48
CA PHE A 184 -47.58 -1.25 -15.27
C PHE A 184 -46.75 -2.54 -15.48
N LEU A 185 -47.21 -3.68 -14.98
CA LEU A 185 -46.56 -4.97 -15.25
C LEU A 185 -46.65 -5.38 -16.73
N LYS A 186 -47.74 -5.05 -17.43
CA LYS A 186 -47.87 -5.28 -18.88
C LYS A 186 -46.85 -4.47 -19.66
N ILE A 187 -46.60 -3.21 -19.28
CA ILE A 187 -45.56 -2.37 -19.89
C ILE A 187 -44.18 -3.02 -19.72
N ILE A 188 -43.83 -3.42 -18.50
CA ILE A 188 -42.55 -4.11 -18.20
C ILE A 188 -42.39 -5.41 -19.01
N ASN A 189 -43.48 -6.16 -19.21
CA ASN A 189 -43.45 -7.43 -19.96
C ASN A 189 -43.41 -7.26 -21.47
N ASN A 190 -43.91 -6.13 -21.99
CA ASN A 190 -43.93 -5.85 -23.42
C ASN A 190 -42.64 -5.15 -23.90
N SER A 191 -41.81 -4.63 -22.99
CA SER A 191 -40.50 -4.07 -23.33
C SER A 191 -39.53 -5.15 -23.80
N GLN A 192 -38.87 -4.89 -24.93
CA GLN A 192 -37.93 -5.82 -25.58
C GLN A 192 -36.48 -5.33 -25.55
N SER A 193 -36.25 -4.09 -25.10
CA SER A 193 -34.91 -3.49 -25.00
C SER A 193 -34.33 -3.66 -23.59
N VAL A 194 -33.08 -4.12 -23.52
CA VAL A 194 -32.32 -4.25 -22.26
C VAL A 194 -32.19 -2.88 -21.58
N ASP A 195 -31.90 -1.83 -22.34
CA ASP A 195 -31.73 -0.48 -21.80
C ASP A 195 -33.03 0.08 -21.21
N GLU A 196 -34.18 -0.17 -21.85
CA GLU A 196 -35.49 0.24 -21.35
C GLU A 196 -35.83 -0.43 -20.01
N ILE A 197 -35.58 -1.75 -19.92
CA ILE A 197 -35.87 -2.51 -18.70
C ILE A 197 -34.89 -2.13 -17.58
N LEU A 198 -33.63 -1.82 -17.89
CA LEU A 198 -32.64 -1.32 -16.91
C LEU A 198 -33.02 0.05 -16.34
N MET A 199 -33.51 0.97 -17.17
CA MET A 199 -34.00 2.27 -16.69
C MET A 199 -35.28 2.15 -15.85
N MET A 200 -36.24 1.32 -16.27
CA MET A 200 -37.44 1.04 -15.47
C MET A 200 -37.06 0.43 -14.11
N ARG A 201 -36.11 -0.51 -14.08
CA ARG A 201 -35.55 -1.09 -12.85
C ARG A 201 -34.96 -0.01 -11.94
N SER A 202 -34.15 0.89 -12.50
CA SER A 202 -33.54 1.99 -11.74
C SER A 202 -34.58 2.93 -11.13
N SER A 203 -35.66 3.26 -11.85
CA SER A 203 -36.75 4.08 -11.33
C SER A 203 -37.48 3.39 -10.19
N ILE A 204 -37.85 2.11 -10.38
CA ILE A 204 -38.57 1.31 -9.37
C ILE A 204 -37.72 1.19 -8.09
N VAL A 205 -36.41 0.97 -8.21
CA VAL A 205 -35.50 0.88 -7.05
C VAL A 205 -35.45 2.20 -6.28
N ASN A 206 -35.38 3.33 -6.98
CA ASN A 206 -35.41 4.66 -6.34
C ASN A 206 -36.75 4.89 -5.60
N ASP A 207 -37.88 4.52 -6.21
CA ASP A 207 -39.19 4.66 -5.59
C ASP A 207 -39.35 3.75 -4.35
N ILE A 208 -38.80 2.52 -4.39
CA ILE A 208 -38.74 1.63 -3.22
C ILE A 208 -37.91 2.29 -2.12
N MET A 209 -36.76 2.86 -2.46
CA MET A 209 -35.86 3.51 -1.51
C MET A 209 -36.56 4.70 -0.83
N GLN A 210 -37.22 5.57 -1.59
CA GLN A 210 -37.97 6.71 -1.07
C GLN A 210 -39.15 6.28 -0.20
N ALA A 211 -39.94 5.30 -0.65
CA ALA A 211 -41.09 4.79 0.09
C ALA A 211 -40.68 4.09 1.40
N THR A 212 -39.60 3.30 1.38
CA THR A 212 -39.06 2.60 2.55
C THR A 212 -38.45 3.58 3.55
N THR A 213 -37.76 4.63 3.06
CA THR A 213 -37.24 5.71 3.91
C THR A 213 -38.38 6.48 4.59
N MET A 214 -39.45 6.80 3.85
CA MET A 214 -40.63 7.44 4.43
C MET A 214 -41.33 6.54 5.46
N GLN A 215 -41.33 5.22 5.26
CA GLN A 215 -41.86 4.26 6.23
C GLN A 215 -41.01 4.21 7.52
N ASN A 216 -39.69 4.15 7.41
CA ASN A 216 -38.77 4.11 8.54
C ASN A 216 -38.79 5.42 9.34
N LEU A 217 -38.87 6.57 8.66
CA LEU A 217 -39.00 7.89 9.29
C LEU A 217 -40.30 8.02 10.09
N ARG A 218 -41.41 7.46 9.61
CA ARG A 218 -42.68 7.42 10.35
C ARG A 218 -42.57 6.53 11.60
N ARG A 219 -41.90 5.39 11.49
CA ARG A 219 -41.66 4.47 12.62
C ARG A 219 -40.77 5.09 13.69
N ALA A 220 -39.72 5.83 13.30
CA ALA A 220 -38.83 6.54 14.23
C ALA A 220 -39.51 7.67 14.99
N LYS A 221 -40.62 8.22 14.46
CA LYS A 221 -41.47 9.22 15.15
C LYS A 221 -42.48 8.61 16.13
N GLY A 222 -42.38 7.32 16.44
CA GLY A 222 -43.28 6.63 17.38
C GLY A 222 -44.66 6.29 16.82
N LEU A 223 -44.84 6.40 15.50
CA LEU A 223 -46.07 5.99 14.81
C LEU A 223 -45.95 4.50 14.46
N ASP A 224 -46.21 3.63 15.44
CA ASP A 224 -46.21 2.18 15.20
C ASP A 224 -47.36 1.79 14.26
N PRO A 225 -47.12 0.92 13.25
CA PRO A 225 -48.13 0.53 12.28
C PRO A 225 -49.25 -0.35 12.85
N ASP A 226 -49.08 -0.88 14.07
CA ASP A 226 -50.04 -1.76 14.76
C ASP A 226 -50.87 -1.03 15.85
N GLY A 227 -50.71 0.29 16.00
CA GLY A 227 -51.54 1.09 16.90
C GLY A 227 -52.91 1.45 16.30
N GLU A 228 -53.99 1.08 16.98
CA GLU A 228 -55.38 1.36 16.58
C GLU A 228 -55.73 2.87 16.67
N GLU A 229 -55.40 3.66 15.63
CA GLU A 229 -56.11 4.93 15.36
C GLU A 229 -56.43 5.09 13.86
N GLY A 230 -57.73 5.21 13.57
CA GLY A 230 -58.41 4.80 12.33
C GLY A 230 -58.17 5.54 11.01
N ASN A 231 -57.16 6.41 10.91
CA ASN A 231 -56.79 7.07 9.63
C ASN A 231 -55.29 7.00 9.30
N LEU A 232 -54.41 7.02 10.30
CA LEU A 232 -52.96 6.89 10.12
C LEU A 232 -52.54 5.45 9.76
N SER A 233 -53.19 4.44 10.36
CA SER A 233 -52.95 3.03 10.06
C SER A 233 -53.27 2.66 8.59
N LYS A 234 -54.38 3.17 8.03
CA LYS A 234 -54.74 2.96 6.61
C LYS A 234 -53.69 3.53 5.65
N THR A 235 -53.08 4.66 6.01
CA THR A 235 -52.08 5.33 5.18
C THR A 235 -50.73 4.58 5.23
N SER A 236 -50.37 4.05 6.39
CA SER A 236 -49.21 3.16 6.57
C SER A 236 -49.39 1.80 5.86
N GLN A 237 -50.60 1.23 5.89
CA GLN A 237 -50.93 0.01 5.15
C GLN A 237 -50.90 0.21 3.62
N LYS A 238 -51.38 1.37 3.13
CA LYS A 238 -51.27 1.74 1.71
C LYS A 238 -49.81 1.86 1.26
N LEU A 239 -48.95 2.50 2.07
CA LEU A 239 -47.52 2.60 1.77
C LEU A 239 -46.83 1.22 1.77
N LYS A 240 -47.19 0.33 2.70
CA LYS A 240 -46.68 -1.05 2.72
C LYS A 240 -47.09 -1.84 1.47
N ARG A 241 -48.34 -1.70 1.02
CA ARG A 241 -48.82 -2.31 -0.24
C ARG A 241 -48.10 -1.73 -1.46
N TYR A 242 -47.82 -0.43 -1.45
CA TYR A 242 -47.09 0.25 -2.52
C TYR A 242 -45.64 -0.26 -2.65
N ILE A 243 -44.92 -0.39 -1.53
CA ILE A 243 -43.56 -0.97 -1.49
C ILE A 243 -43.59 -2.42 -1.99
N GLN A 244 -44.60 -3.19 -1.60
CA GLN A 244 -44.78 -4.57 -2.06
C GLN A 244 -45.02 -4.64 -3.58
N GLN A 245 -45.85 -3.75 -4.12
CA GLN A 245 -46.08 -3.64 -5.57
C GLN A 245 -44.81 -3.27 -6.33
N LEU A 246 -44.06 -2.26 -5.89
CA LEU A 246 -42.80 -1.89 -6.51
C LEU A 246 -41.76 -3.02 -6.42
N SER A 247 -41.70 -3.74 -5.31
CA SER A 247 -40.81 -4.89 -5.14
C SER A 247 -41.14 -6.02 -6.13
N LEU A 248 -42.42 -6.25 -6.39
CA LEU A 248 -42.86 -7.20 -7.43
C LEU A 248 -42.49 -6.72 -8.84
N ALA A 249 -42.65 -5.44 -9.13
CA ALA A 249 -42.26 -4.86 -10.42
C ALA A 249 -40.74 -4.94 -10.65
N ARG A 250 -39.92 -4.72 -9.61
CA ARG A 250 -38.46 -4.90 -9.64
C ARG A 250 -38.09 -6.36 -9.94
N ALA A 251 -38.71 -7.31 -9.25
CA ALA A 251 -38.46 -8.72 -9.52
C ALA A 251 -38.84 -9.10 -10.97
N GLN A 252 -39.87 -8.45 -11.53
CA GLN A 252 -40.29 -8.67 -12.91
C GLN A 252 -39.32 -8.07 -13.94
N THR A 253 -38.78 -6.87 -13.70
CA THR A 253 -37.75 -6.28 -14.57
C THR A 253 -36.47 -7.11 -14.54
N GLU A 254 -36.03 -7.57 -13.37
CA GLU A 254 -34.86 -8.45 -13.20
C GLU A 254 -35.05 -9.78 -13.96
N ARG A 255 -36.23 -10.41 -13.88
CA ARG A 255 -36.54 -11.62 -14.66
C ARG A 255 -36.50 -11.41 -16.17
N ASN A 256 -37.03 -10.28 -16.65
CA ASN A 256 -37.03 -9.97 -18.08
C ASN A 256 -35.61 -9.65 -18.58
N LEU A 257 -34.79 -8.98 -17.77
CA LEU A 257 -33.37 -8.76 -18.05
C LEU A 257 -32.60 -10.07 -18.13
N SER A 258 -32.80 -11.01 -17.20
CA SER A 258 -32.15 -12.31 -17.25
C SER A 258 -32.53 -13.12 -18.50
N LYS A 259 -33.79 -13.02 -18.97
CA LYS A 259 -34.22 -13.66 -20.24
C LYS A 259 -33.51 -13.08 -21.47
N LEU A 260 -33.12 -11.81 -21.40
CA LEU A 260 -32.39 -11.12 -22.47
C LEU A 260 -30.86 -11.27 -22.34
N GLY A 261 -30.38 -12.13 -21.43
CA GLY A 261 -28.95 -12.42 -21.27
C GLY A 261 -28.18 -11.37 -20.47
N TRP A 262 -28.87 -10.53 -19.68
CA TRP A 262 -28.23 -9.63 -18.73
C TRP A 262 -27.68 -10.41 -17.53
N ASP A 263 -26.39 -10.26 -17.25
CA ASP A 263 -25.61 -10.99 -16.24
C ASP A 263 -25.46 -10.24 -14.91
N GLY A 264 -26.09 -9.07 -14.78
CA GLY A 264 -26.08 -8.29 -13.56
C GLY A 264 -25.00 -7.21 -13.47
N ASN A 265 -24.18 -6.99 -14.51
CA ASN A 265 -23.02 -6.10 -14.39
C ASN A 265 -23.22 -4.68 -14.97
N PHE A 266 -22.98 -3.69 -14.09
CA PHE A 266 -22.82 -2.23 -14.20
C PHE A 266 -23.68 -1.40 -15.19
N ASN A 267 -24.77 -0.84 -14.67
CA ASN A 267 -25.16 0.54 -14.95
C ASN A 267 -24.98 1.38 -13.68
N SER A 268 -24.46 2.60 -13.84
CA SER A 268 -24.10 3.62 -12.83
C SER A 268 -25.20 4.04 -11.84
N THR A 269 -26.36 3.38 -11.87
CA THR A 269 -27.50 3.69 -11.01
C THR A 269 -27.68 2.73 -9.83
N ASP A 270 -26.85 1.69 -9.70
CA ASP A 270 -26.93 0.69 -8.61
C ASP A 270 -25.62 0.52 -7.80
N LEU A 271 -24.70 1.50 -7.83
CA LEU A 271 -23.55 1.50 -6.92
C LEU A 271 -24.03 1.76 -5.48
N ASN A 272 -24.32 0.68 -4.75
CA ASN A 272 -24.41 0.71 -3.29
C ASN A 272 -22.99 0.87 -2.73
N LEU A 273 -22.48 2.10 -2.77
CA LEU A 273 -21.16 2.41 -2.23
C LEU A 273 -21.17 2.24 -0.72
N SER A 274 -20.40 1.29 -0.20
CA SER A 274 -20.13 1.17 1.23
C SER A 274 -19.41 2.43 1.75
N MET A 275 -19.40 2.64 3.07
CA MET A 275 -18.60 3.73 3.65
C MET A 275 -17.11 3.61 3.30
N VAL A 276 -16.59 2.38 3.21
CA VAL A 276 -15.19 2.13 2.83
C VAL A 276 -14.95 2.52 1.38
N ASP A 277 -15.89 2.22 0.47
CA ASP A 277 -15.80 2.60 -0.94
C ASP A 277 -15.77 4.13 -1.10
N ILE A 278 -16.61 4.83 -0.34
CA ILE A 278 -16.65 6.31 -0.33
C ILE A 278 -15.31 6.86 0.18
N LEU A 279 -14.74 6.28 1.24
CA LEU A 279 -13.47 6.74 1.82
C LEU A 279 -12.26 6.38 0.96
N SER A 280 -12.35 5.34 0.14
CA SER A 280 -11.26 4.91 -0.75
C SER A 280 -10.98 5.92 -1.88
N THR A 281 -12.01 6.60 -2.37
CA THR A 281 -11.90 7.55 -3.49
C THR A 281 -11.73 9.00 -3.02
N VAL A 282 -10.92 9.77 -3.74
CA VAL A 282 -10.73 11.21 -3.47
C VAL A 282 -12.06 11.97 -3.60
N VAL A 283 -12.85 11.61 -4.62
CA VAL A 283 -14.16 12.21 -4.89
C VAL A 283 -15.14 11.87 -3.75
N GLY A 284 -15.18 10.61 -3.31
CA GLY A 284 -16.01 10.18 -2.18
C GLY A 284 -15.68 10.91 -0.89
N ARG A 285 -14.39 10.99 -0.53
CA ARG A 285 -13.93 11.75 0.64
C ARG A 285 -14.34 13.22 0.59
N ARG A 286 -14.26 13.86 -0.58
CA ARG A 286 -14.65 15.27 -0.76
C ARG A 286 -16.13 15.49 -0.47
N TYR A 287 -17.02 14.71 -1.09
CA TYR A 287 -18.46 14.88 -0.91
C TYR A 287 -18.93 14.51 0.50
N LEU A 288 -18.32 13.48 1.11
CA LEU A 288 -18.57 13.15 2.51
C LEU A 288 -18.11 14.28 3.44
N THR A 289 -16.96 14.90 3.17
CA THR A 289 -16.45 16.05 3.94
C THR A 289 -17.41 17.25 3.86
N LEU A 290 -17.90 17.59 2.66
CA LEU A 290 -18.88 18.66 2.46
C LEU A 290 -20.19 18.41 3.20
N PHE A 291 -20.61 17.15 3.33
CA PHE A 291 -21.78 16.78 4.12
C PHE A 291 -21.55 16.94 5.64
N LEU A 292 -20.34 16.64 6.11
CA LEU A 292 -19.98 16.67 7.54
C LEU A 292 -19.56 18.06 8.06
N GLU A 293 -19.19 18.97 7.16
CA GLU A 293 -18.73 20.32 7.50
C GLU A 293 -19.79 21.15 8.27
N PRO A 294 -21.09 21.20 7.85
CA PRO A 294 -22.13 21.86 8.63
C PRO A 294 -22.41 21.23 10.00
N LEU A 295 -21.99 19.97 10.20
CA LEU A 295 -22.15 19.23 11.44
C LEU A 295 -20.95 19.36 12.38
N HIS A 296 -19.90 20.08 11.96
CA HIS A 296 -18.63 20.21 12.70
C HIS A 296 -18.05 18.85 13.11
N VAL A 297 -18.00 17.92 12.16
CA VAL A 297 -17.39 16.57 12.33
C VAL A 297 -16.59 16.12 11.10
N SER A 298 -16.19 17.06 10.24
CA SER A 298 -15.39 16.77 9.05
C SER A 298 -13.98 16.26 9.40
N SER A 299 -13.50 16.55 10.61
CA SER A 299 -12.22 16.04 11.11
C SER A 299 -12.17 14.51 11.22
N LEU A 300 -13.32 13.81 11.27
CA LEU A 300 -13.38 12.35 11.25
C LEU A 300 -12.85 11.77 9.92
N VAL A 301 -13.20 12.39 8.79
CA VAL A 301 -12.71 11.98 7.47
C VAL A 301 -11.22 12.35 7.33
N GLY A 302 -10.83 13.53 7.82
CA GLY A 302 -9.44 13.96 7.87
C GLY A 302 -8.56 12.97 8.63
N PHE A 303 -8.95 12.61 9.85
CA PHE A 303 -8.24 11.64 10.67
C PHE A 303 -8.17 10.26 10.02
N TYR A 304 -9.28 9.74 9.49
CA TYR A 304 -9.28 8.45 8.79
C TYR A 304 -8.28 8.44 7.64
N THR A 305 -8.24 9.52 6.84
CA THR A 305 -7.36 9.65 5.68
C THR A 305 -5.89 9.74 6.10
N SER A 306 -5.57 10.56 7.10
CA SER A 306 -4.19 10.70 7.59
C SER A 306 -3.67 9.39 8.22
N VAL A 307 -4.52 8.59 8.87
CA VAL A 307 -4.11 7.27 9.36
C VAL A 307 -3.91 6.28 8.21
N GLU A 308 -4.66 6.40 7.13
CA GLU A 308 -4.44 5.58 5.92
C GLU A 308 -3.12 5.95 5.23
N GLU A 309 -2.74 7.23 5.23
CA GLU A 309 -1.42 7.69 4.79
C GLU A 309 -0.32 7.13 5.69
N LEU A 310 -0.52 7.10 7.01
CA LEU A 310 0.42 6.48 7.96
C LEU A 310 0.65 5.00 7.65
N ARG A 311 -0.41 4.24 7.33
CA ARG A 311 -0.32 2.81 6.98
C ARG A 311 0.57 2.53 5.76
N HIS A 312 0.60 3.45 4.80
CA HIS A 312 1.38 3.34 3.57
C HIS A 312 2.70 4.12 3.62
N SER A 313 2.98 4.80 4.74
CA SER A 313 4.20 5.60 4.90
C SER A 313 5.42 4.70 5.13
N PRO A 314 6.62 5.09 4.66
CA PRO A 314 7.82 4.34 4.96
C PRO A 314 8.14 4.41 6.46
N LYS A 315 8.72 3.34 7.01
CA LYS A 315 9.11 3.22 8.44
C LYS A 315 9.88 4.42 8.97
N THR A 316 10.70 5.06 8.14
CA THR A 316 11.50 6.24 8.49
C THR A 316 10.68 7.50 8.78
N SER A 317 9.44 7.60 8.28
CA SER A 317 8.55 8.76 8.46
C SER A 317 7.34 8.46 9.35
N GLU A 318 7.15 7.21 9.79
CA GLU A 318 5.99 6.82 10.60
C GLU A 318 5.84 7.69 11.85
N HIS A 319 6.95 7.96 12.56
CA HIS A 319 6.94 8.82 13.74
C HIS A 319 6.56 10.28 13.42
N GLN A 320 6.97 10.80 12.27
CA GLN A 320 6.62 12.16 11.84
C GLN A 320 5.13 12.26 11.54
N VAL A 321 4.62 11.38 10.67
CA VAL A 321 3.21 11.36 10.28
C VAL A 321 2.32 11.09 11.49
N GLY A 322 2.70 10.15 12.36
CA GLY A 322 1.96 9.86 13.60
C GLY A 322 1.95 11.03 14.59
N ALA A 323 3.06 11.79 14.70
CA ALA A 323 3.09 13.01 15.51
C ALA A 323 2.17 14.11 14.95
N GLU A 324 2.19 14.32 13.64
CA GLU A 324 1.29 15.26 12.96
C GLU A 324 -0.18 14.89 13.20
N ILE A 325 -0.55 13.61 13.06
CA ILE A 325 -1.91 13.12 13.35
C ILE A 325 -2.30 13.40 14.80
N PHE A 326 -1.42 13.09 15.76
CA PHE A 326 -1.72 13.28 17.18
C PHE A 326 -1.96 14.74 17.54
N TYR A 327 -1.11 15.66 17.08
CA TYR A 327 -1.27 17.08 17.40
C TYR A 327 -2.40 17.76 16.63
N THR A 328 -2.67 17.32 15.41
CA THR A 328 -3.72 17.88 14.55
C THR A 328 -5.11 17.45 15.01
N TYR A 329 -5.30 16.18 15.37
CA TYR A 329 -6.63 15.65 15.64
C TYR A 329 -6.90 15.31 17.11
N ILE A 330 -5.90 14.84 17.87
CA ILE A 330 -6.12 14.30 19.22
C ILE A 330 -5.88 15.35 20.31
N ARG A 331 -4.80 16.12 20.17
CA ARG A 331 -4.44 17.19 21.12
C ARG A 331 -4.99 18.56 20.71
N ALA A 332 -5.83 18.60 19.68
CA ALA A 332 -6.50 19.82 19.26
C ALA A 332 -7.41 20.36 20.39
N PRO A 333 -7.44 21.69 20.61
CA PRO A 333 -8.27 22.31 21.64
C PRO A 333 -9.78 22.09 21.40
N SER A 334 -10.18 21.85 20.16
CA SER A 334 -11.53 21.48 19.73
C SER A 334 -11.53 20.12 19.03
N SER A 335 -10.93 19.10 19.64
CA SER A 335 -10.94 17.74 19.07
C SER A 335 -12.37 17.20 19.04
N GLU A 336 -12.89 16.95 17.83
CA GLU A 336 -14.20 16.33 17.60
C GLU A 336 -14.12 14.79 17.75
N ILE A 337 -12.91 14.25 17.91
CA ILE A 337 -12.64 12.81 17.98
C ILE A 337 -12.60 12.36 19.44
N VAL A 338 -13.60 11.58 19.84
CA VAL A 338 -13.69 11.04 21.20
C VAL A 338 -12.86 9.76 21.27
N ILE A 339 -11.67 9.86 21.88
CA ILE A 339 -10.79 8.72 22.14
C ILE A 339 -10.71 8.45 23.64
N ASP A 340 -10.78 7.16 24.02
CA ASP A 340 -10.63 6.73 25.40
C ASP A 340 -9.24 7.07 25.98
N LYS A 341 -9.19 7.26 27.29
CA LYS A 341 -7.97 7.57 28.03
C LYS A 341 -6.89 6.49 27.88
N GLY A 342 -7.26 5.22 27.73
CA GLY A 342 -6.33 4.13 27.49
C GLY A 342 -5.63 4.24 26.13
N VAL A 343 -6.40 4.46 25.07
CA VAL A 343 -5.89 4.63 23.70
C VAL A 343 -5.02 5.89 23.59
N ARG A 344 -5.43 6.99 24.25
CA ARG A 344 -4.60 8.21 24.29
C ARG A 344 -3.22 7.98 24.91
N LYS A 345 -3.14 7.23 26.02
CA LYS A 345 -1.85 6.88 26.64
C LYS A 345 -0.97 6.02 25.72
N LYS A 346 -1.57 5.08 25.00
CA LYS A 346 -0.84 4.30 23.99
C LYS A 346 -0.31 5.20 22.87
N MET A 347 -1.11 6.16 22.38
CA MET A 347 -0.64 7.14 21.39
C MET A 347 0.52 8.01 21.93
N GLU A 348 0.48 8.40 23.21
CA GLU A 348 1.61 9.09 23.86
C GLU A 348 2.86 8.20 23.93
N ALA A 349 2.72 6.90 24.19
CA ALA A 349 3.82 5.93 24.16
C ALA A 349 4.40 5.75 22.74
N PHE A 350 3.57 5.84 21.69
CA PHE A 350 4.05 5.88 20.31
C PHE A 350 4.92 7.11 20.04
N LEU A 351 4.52 8.28 20.53
CA LEU A 351 5.33 9.51 20.38
C LEU A 351 6.66 9.43 21.13
N LEU A 352 6.71 8.62 22.18
CA LEU A 352 7.94 8.31 22.89
C LEU A 352 8.76 7.23 22.18
N GLY A 353 8.28 6.61 21.09
CA GLY A 353 8.98 5.54 20.39
C GLY A 353 8.99 4.20 21.14
N ASP A 354 8.06 3.99 22.08
CA ASP A 354 7.93 2.75 22.85
C ASP A 354 7.08 1.67 22.15
N ILE A 355 6.15 2.10 21.30
CA ILE A 355 5.25 1.22 20.56
C ILE A 355 5.10 1.68 19.10
N GLY A 356 4.67 0.77 18.23
CA GLY A 356 4.41 1.04 16.81
C GLY A 356 3.06 1.72 16.51
N PRO A 357 2.76 2.00 15.23
CA PRO A 357 1.61 2.80 14.79
C PRO A 357 0.24 2.11 14.96
N GLU A 358 0.21 0.85 15.41
CA GLU A 358 -0.99 0.03 15.58
C GLU A 358 -2.13 0.70 16.37
N VAL A 359 -1.77 1.54 17.35
CA VAL A 359 -2.74 2.31 18.15
C VAL A 359 -3.59 3.27 17.28
N PHE A 360 -3.02 3.81 16.20
CA PHE A 360 -3.77 4.66 15.29
C PHE A 360 -4.76 3.86 14.45
N TYR A 361 -4.44 2.62 14.09
CA TYR A 361 -5.36 1.73 13.36
C TYR A 361 -6.53 1.28 14.25
N GLU A 362 -6.27 1.02 15.54
CA GLU A 362 -7.31 0.77 16.54
C GLU A 362 -8.29 1.96 16.61
N ALA A 363 -7.76 3.19 16.68
CA ALA A 363 -8.58 4.40 16.70
C ALA A 363 -9.32 4.64 15.36
N GLN A 364 -8.68 4.37 14.23
CA GLN A 364 -9.26 4.49 12.89
C GLN A 364 -10.49 3.59 12.74
N LYS A 365 -10.46 2.36 13.26
CA LYS A 365 -11.62 1.45 13.27
C LYS A 365 -12.81 2.04 14.04
N SER A 366 -12.56 2.64 15.20
CA SER A 366 -13.61 3.31 15.98
C SER A 366 -14.21 4.52 15.25
N VAL A 367 -13.38 5.29 14.54
CA VAL A 367 -13.83 6.43 13.73
C VAL A 367 -14.64 5.95 12.53
N LEU A 368 -14.19 4.90 11.84
CA LEU A 368 -14.91 4.29 10.73
C LEU A 368 -16.28 3.78 11.18
N GLN A 369 -16.36 3.09 12.32
CA GLN A 369 -17.63 2.63 12.88
C GLN A 369 -18.57 3.81 13.19
N THR A 370 -18.03 4.90 13.74
CA THR A 370 -18.82 6.12 13.99
C THR A 370 -19.35 6.74 12.69
N LEU A 371 -18.51 6.80 11.65
CA LEU A 371 -18.93 7.26 10.32
C LEU A 371 -20.02 6.35 9.74
N GLN A 372 -19.86 5.02 9.85
CA GLN A 372 -20.82 4.02 9.37
C GLN A 372 -22.16 4.05 10.09
N ASP A 373 -22.16 4.07 11.42
CA ASP A 373 -23.39 3.93 12.20
C ASP A 373 -24.19 5.22 12.26
N LYS A 374 -23.49 6.37 12.40
CA LYS A 374 -24.13 7.66 12.69
C LYS A 374 -24.34 8.54 11.46
N TYR A 375 -23.37 8.56 10.55
CA TYR A 375 -23.32 9.58 9.49
C TYR A 375 -23.60 9.02 8.10
N TYR A 376 -23.33 7.74 7.86
CA TYR A 376 -23.60 7.09 6.59
C TYR A 376 -25.10 7.07 6.23
N PRO A 377 -26.04 6.67 7.12
CA PRO A 377 -27.44 6.60 6.71
C PRO A 377 -28.04 7.96 6.33
N PRO A 378 -27.77 9.06 7.07
CA PRO A 378 -28.14 10.41 6.65
C PRO A 378 -27.41 10.89 5.38
N PHE A 379 -26.14 10.53 5.21
CA PHE A 379 -25.37 10.90 4.02
C PHE A 379 -25.99 10.33 2.74
N LEU A 380 -26.43 9.07 2.75
CA LEU A 380 -27.10 8.43 1.62
C LEU A 380 -28.37 9.17 1.15
N GLN A 381 -28.98 9.97 2.02
CA GLN A 381 -30.19 10.77 1.75
C GLN A 381 -29.87 12.22 1.39
N SER A 382 -28.59 12.61 1.39
CA SER A 382 -28.16 13.98 1.17
C SER A 382 -27.98 14.31 -0.32
N GLN A 383 -28.10 15.60 -0.65
CA GLN A 383 -27.79 16.09 -1.99
C GLN A 383 -26.32 15.83 -2.36
N GLN A 384 -25.43 15.87 -1.38
CA GLN A 384 -23.99 15.61 -1.55
C GLN A 384 -23.72 14.18 -2.01
N TYR A 385 -24.53 13.20 -1.59
CA TYR A 385 -24.40 11.82 -2.07
C TYR A 385 -24.95 11.66 -3.50
N LEU A 386 -26.02 12.37 -3.86
CA LEU A 386 -26.50 12.41 -5.24
C LEU A 386 -25.45 13.03 -6.16
N ASP A 387 -24.83 14.13 -5.73
CA ASP A 387 -23.77 14.80 -6.47
C ASP A 387 -22.52 13.91 -6.59
N LEU A 388 -22.16 13.17 -5.54
CA LEU A 388 -21.10 12.14 -5.58
C LEU A 388 -21.39 11.10 -6.67
N ARG A 389 -22.60 10.54 -6.69
CA ARG A 389 -22.98 9.50 -7.66
C ARG A 389 -22.91 10.01 -9.10
N ASN A 390 -23.22 11.28 -9.33
CA ASN A 390 -23.13 11.91 -10.65
C ASN A 390 -21.68 12.27 -11.02
N ALA A 391 -20.82 12.49 -10.03
CA ALA A 391 -19.42 12.85 -10.22
C ALA A 391 -18.48 11.65 -10.37
N LEU A 392 -18.86 10.45 -9.93
CA LEU A 392 -18.06 9.25 -10.08
C LEU A 392 -17.90 8.85 -11.55
N THR A 393 -16.65 8.73 -11.99
CA THR A 393 -16.31 8.30 -13.34
C THR A 393 -16.21 6.78 -13.42
N SER A 394 -16.18 6.23 -14.63
CA SER A 394 -15.97 4.79 -14.84
C SER A 394 -14.64 4.29 -14.30
N ASP A 395 -13.65 5.16 -14.10
CA ASP A 395 -12.34 4.80 -13.57
C ASP A 395 -12.34 4.78 -12.04
N ASP A 396 -13.03 5.72 -11.37
CA ASP A 396 -13.24 5.69 -9.91
C ASP A 396 -13.96 4.40 -9.47
N ILE A 397 -14.88 3.89 -10.30
CA ILE A 397 -15.64 2.66 -10.05
C ILE A 397 -14.76 1.40 -10.19
N LYS A 398 -13.75 1.42 -11.06
CA LYS A 398 -12.81 0.30 -11.21
C LYS A 398 -11.85 0.21 -10.02
N ASP A 399 -11.40 1.35 -9.50
CA ASP A 399 -10.52 1.40 -8.33
C ASP A 399 -11.21 0.84 -7.07
N ILE A 400 -12.50 1.13 -6.90
CA ILE A 400 -13.36 0.55 -5.84
C ILE A 400 -13.48 -0.98 -5.98
N SER A 401 -13.43 -1.52 -7.20
CA SER A 401 -13.59 -2.96 -7.44
C SER A 401 -12.29 -3.76 -7.20
N LEU A 402 -11.12 -3.11 -7.32
CA LEU A 402 -9.80 -3.73 -7.16
C LEU A 402 -9.37 -3.82 -5.68
N SER A 403 -9.83 -2.91 -4.82
CA SER A 403 -9.52 -2.90 -3.38
C SER A 403 -10.13 -4.09 -2.61
N ASN A 404 -11.13 -4.78 -3.17
CA ASN A 404 -11.78 -5.93 -2.55
C ASN A 404 -10.96 -7.24 -2.59
N TYR A 405 -9.80 -7.28 -3.26
CA TYR A 405 -9.05 -8.51 -3.52
C TYR A 405 -7.71 -8.66 -2.78
N THR A 406 -7.26 -7.68 -1.99
CA THR A 406 -5.88 -7.66 -1.48
C THR A 406 -5.69 -7.97 0.01
N ASP A 407 -6.73 -8.41 0.73
CA ASP A 407 -6.63 -8.66 2.18
C ASP A 407 -6.64 -10.15 2.51
N SER A 408 -5.54 -10.86 2.21
CA SER A 408 -5.23 -12.20 2.75
C SER A 408 -3.84 -12.69 2.34
N ALA A 409 -2.81 -12.17 3.01
CA ALA A 409 -1.52 -12.86 3.15
C ALA A 409 -0.72 -12.26 4.32
N ASP A 410 -1.14 -12.59 5.54
CA ASP A 410 -0.27 -12.55 6.71
C ASP A 410 0.24 -13.99 6.92
N GLU A 411 1.56 -14.16 7.09
CA GLU A 411 2.14 -14.95 8.19
C GLU A 411 3.66 -14.76 8.22
N SER A 412 4.08 -14.16 9.33
CA SER A 412 5.41 -14.26 9.92
C SER A 412 5.76 -15.71 10.28
N SER A 413 7.03 -16.11 10.16
CA SER A 413 7.78 -16.61 11.33
C SER A 413 9.24 -16.88 10.98
N SER A 414 10.10 -16.24 11.74
CA SER A 414 11.50 -16.56 11.94
C SER A 414 11.65 -17.86 12.73
N ALA A 415 12.51 -18.77 12.27
CA ALA A 415 12.99 -19.90 13.07
C ALA A 415 14.52 -19.86 13.12
N THR A 416 15.07 -19.47 14.27
CA THR A 416 16.49 -19.65 14.60
C THR A 416 16.68 -21.01 15.28
N SER A 417 17.64 -21.76 14.78
CA SER A 417 18.02 -23.08 15.28
C SER A 417 18.97 -22.94 16.48
N GLU A 418 18.63 -23.57 17.60
CA GLU A 418 19.54 -23.82 18.72
C GLU A 418 20.33 -25.12 18.50
N GLY A 419 21.59 -25.13 18.93
CA GLY A 419 22.48 -26.30 18.87
C GLY A 419 23.74 -26.16 19.73
N SER A 420 23.66 -26.72 20.95
CA SER A 420 24.71 -27.31 21.83
C SER A 420 26.00 -26.55 22.19
N ASP A 421 25.99 -26.02 23.42
CA ASP A 421 26.87 -26.24 24.60
C ASP A 421 28.38 -26.57 24.53
N LEU A 422 29.09 -25.96 25.50
CA LEU A 422 30.41 -26.27 26.13
C LEU A 422 31.67 -25.42 25.79
N CYS A 423 31.52 -24.13 25.48
CA CYS A 423 32.60 -23.13 25.64
C CYS A 423 32.09 -21.93 26.48
N LEU A 424 31.85 -22.17 27.77
CA LEU A 424 31.10 -21.28 28.66
C LEU A 424 32.06 -20.40 29.50
N ASP A 425 32.34 -19.15 29.06
CA ASP A 425 32.18 -17.94 29.91
C ASP A 425 32.50 -16.64 29.16
N LEU A 426 33.63 -16.55 28.45
CA LEU A 426 34.09 -15.29 27.85
C LEU A 426 33.40 -14.97 26.51
N THR A 427 33.17 -16.00 25.70
CA THR A 427 32.40 -15.94 24.45
C THR A 427 30.95 -15.54 24.72
N ASN A 428 30.31 -16.13 25.73
CA ASN A 428 28.92 -15.84 26.12
C ASN A 428 28.73 -14.41 26.64
N HIS A 429 29.69 -13.90 27.43
CA HIS A 429 29.66 -12.49 27.86
C HIS A 429 29.81 -11.54 26.68
N SER A 430 30.69 -11.87 25.73
CA SER A 430 30.91 -11.05 24.53
C SER A 430 29.70 -11.08 23.58
N THR A 431 29.04 -12.22 23.40
CA THR A 431 27.82 -12.33 22.57
C THR A 431 26.64 -11.63 23.23
N TYR A 432 26.45 -11.80 24.55
CA TYR A 432 25.41 -11.08 25.28
C TYR A 432 25.61 -9.56 25.20
N ALA A 433 26.84 -9.07 25.41
CA ALA A 433 27.15 -7.65 25.30
C ALA A 433 26.96 -7.12 23.87
N ARG A 434 27.33 -7.88 22.83
CA ARG A 434 27.06 -7.51 21.43
C ARG A 434 25.57 -7.46 21.11
N ASN A 435 24.80 -8.48 21.52
CA ASN A 435 23.35 -8.51 21.32
C ASN A 435 22.65 -7.37 22.08
N LYS A 436 23.09 -7.09 23.31
CA LYS A 436 22.58 -5.95 24.10
C LYS A 436 22.94 -4.62 23.43
N LEU A 437 24.13 -4.50 22.83
CA LEU A 437 24.53 -3.30 22.08
C LEU A 437 23.66 -3.11 20.85
N GLU A 438 23.37 -4.17 20.10
CA GLU A 438 22.48 -4.15 18.95
C GLU A 438 21.06 -3.71 19.33
N GLN A 439 20.50 -4.28 20.42
CA GLN A 439 19.20 -3.88 20.96
C GLN A 439 19.18 -2.42 21.42
N LEU A 440 20.24 -1.96 22.10
CA LEU A 440 20.37 -0.55 22.51
C LEU A 440 20.47 0.37 21.30
N GLN A 441 21.20 -0.05 20.25
CA GLN A 441 21.35 0.71 19.01
C GLN A 441 20.01 0.84 18.27
N GLU A 442 19.25 -0.25 18.16
CA GLU A 442 17.91 -0.25 17.55
C GLU A 442 16.96 0.66 18.33
N ARG A 443 16.91 0.51 19.65
CA ARG A 443 16.07 1.34 20.52
C ARG A 443 16.45 2.83 20.42
N LEU A 444 17.74 3.13 20.41
CA LEU A 444 18.25 4.50 20.29
C LEU A 444 17.93 5.09 18.91
N ASN A 445 17.96 4.29 17.83
CA ASN A 445 17.56 4.73 16.51
C ASN A 445 16.06 5.11 16.47
N ASN A 446 15.18 4.24 16.97
CA ASN A 446 13.73 4.53 17.06
C ASN A 446 13.46 5.80 17.90
N LYS A 447 14.09 5.89 19.08
CA LYS A 447 13.93 7.05 19.98
C LYS A 447 14.44 8.36 19.33
N ASN A 448 15.53 8.30 18.57
CA ASN A 448 16.04 9.45 17.81
C ASN A 448 15.10 9.86 16.68
N GLN A 449 14.51 8.91 15.95
CA GLN A 449 13.53 9.21 14.91
C GLN A 449 12.28 9.86 15.51
N ALA A 450 11.76 9.31 16.60
CA ALA A 450 10.65 9.91 17.36
C ALA A 450 11.01 11.32 17.88
N LEU A 451 12.26 11.53 18.32
CA LEU A 451 12.73 12.83 18.80
C LEU A 451 12.79 13.86 17.66
N GLN A 452 13.33 13.48 16.50
CA GLN A 452 13.37 14.35 15.33
C GLN A 452 11.95 14.70 14.85
N ALA A 453 11.05 13.71 14.79
CA ALA A 453 9.65 13.91 14.45
C ALA A 453 8.96 14.92 15.40
N LEU A 454 9.18 14.79 16.71
CA LEU A 454 8.61 15.73 17.69
C LEU A 454 9.20 17.14 17.57
N LYS A 455 10.50 17.28 17.25
CA LYS A 455 11.15 18.59 16.99
C LYS A 455 10.58 19.29 15.77
N CYS A 456 10.23 18.54 14.73
CA CYS A 456 9.62 19.06 13.51
C CYS A 456 8.09 19.19 13.60
N SER A 457 7.47 18.77 14.71
CA SER A 457 6.01 18.79 14.87
C SER A 457 5.46 20.19 15.16
N LEU A 458 4.13 20.33 15.05
CA LEU A 458 3.39 21.57 15.34
C LEU A 458 3.54 22.10 16.78
N LYS A 459 4.05 21.29 17.73
CA LYS A 459 4.32 21.71 19.13
C LYS A 459 5.68 21.20 19.62
N PRO A 460 6.78 21.89 19.25
CA PRO A 460 8.13 21.48 19.62
C PRO A 460 8.42 21.60 21.13
N GLU A 461 7.75 22.46 21.88
CA GLU A 461 7.95 22.63 23.33
C GLU A 461 7.01 21.75 24.18
N SER A 462 6.92 20.46 23.86
CA SER A 462 6.04 19.55 24.60
C SER A 462 6.76 18.89 25.80
N LYS A 463 6.01 18.63 26.88
CA LYS A 463 6.52 17.80 28.01
C LYS A 463 6.97 16.40 27.56
N ILE A 464 6.41 15.88 26.46
CA ILE A 464 6.78 14.58 25.89
C ILE A 464 8.18 14.68 25.26
N LEU A 465 8.50 15.79 24.60
CA LEU A 465 9.82 16.03 24.01
C LEU A 465 10.92 16.08 25.07
N SER A 466 10.71 16.76 26.20
CA SER A 466 11.71 16.81 27.26
C SER A 466 11.93 15.48 27.99
N ILE A 467 10.91 14.61 28.02
CA ILE A 467 11.05 13.23 28.52
C ILE A 467 11.89 12.40 27.55
N LEU A 468 11.60 12.51 26.25
CA LEU A 468 12.30 11.76 25.22
C LEU A 468 13.77 12.19 25.07
N GLU A 469 14.09 13.48 25.17
CA GLU A 469 15.47 13.98 25.17
C GLU A 469 16.29 13.36 26.31
N LYS A 470 15.74 13.36 27.52
CA LYS A 470 16.41 12.74 28.69
C LYS A 470 16.60 11.23 28.52
N GLU A 471 15.62 10.53 27.93
CA GLU A 471 15.73 9.10 27.69
C GLU A 471 16.77 8.79 26.61
N VAL A 472 16.83 9.57 25.53
CA VAL A 472 17.85 9.44 24.48
C VAL A 472 19.26 9.67 25.04
N ASP A 473 19.45 10.69 25.88
CA ASP A 473 20.75 10.97 26.49
C ASP A 473 21.17 9.86 27.46
N TRP A 474 20.22 9.30 28.22
CA TRP A 474 20.47 8.15 29.08
C TRP A 474 20.86 6.90 28.26
N LEU A 475 20.13 6.59 27.18
CA LEU A 475 20.43 5.46 26.29
C LEU A 475 21.79 5.62 25.59
N LYS A 476 22.14 6.86 25.18
CA LYS A 476 23.49 7.16 24.67
C LYS A 476 24.54 6.82 25.72
N GLY A 477 24.34 7.24 26.97
CA GLY A 477 25.25 6.92 28.08
C GLY A 477 25.45 5.42 28.27
N GLU A 478 24.36 4.65 28.32
CA GLU A 478 24.43 3.19 28.47
C GLU A 478 25.13 2.51 27.27
N LYS A 479 24.85 2.97 26.05
CA LYS A 479 25.51 2.49 24.83
C LYS A 479 27.03 2.73 24.89
N HIS A 480 27.47 3.95 25.18
CA HIS A 480 28.90 4.27 25.26
C HIS A 480 29.60 3.42 26.33
N GLN A 481 28.95 3.18 27.48
CA GLN A 481 29.49 2.33 28.54
C GLN A 481 29.68 0.88 28.07
N LEU A 482 28.74 0.35 27.29
CA LEU A 482 28.79 -1.01 26.75
C LEU A 482 29.82 -1.15 25.61
N GLU A 483 29.91 -0.16 24.71
CA GLU A 483 30.96 -0.10 23.69
C GLU A 483 32.35 -0.06 24.32
N ALA A 484 32.54 0.79 25.33
CA ALA A 484 33.79 0.85 26.09
C ALA A 484 34.08 -0.47 26.81
N HIS A 485 33.07 -1.25 27.22
CA HIS A 485 33.27 -2.58 27.80
C HIS A 485 33.69 -3.61 26.74
N LEU A 486 33.06 -3.62 25.57
CA LEU A 486 33.42 -4.51 24.46
C LEU A 486 34.82 -4.22 23.93
N MET A 487 35.14 -2.95 23.68
CA MET A 487 36.48 -2.52 23.24
C MET A 487 37.55 -2.92 24.26
N ARG A 488 37.31 -2.74 25.57
CA ARG A 488 38.24 -3.20 26.61
C ARG A 488 38.42 -4.72 26.61
N THR A 489 37.35 -5.47 26.33
CA THR A 489 37.38 -6.94 26.28
C THR A 489 38.12 -7.44 25.05
N GLU A 490 37.96 -6.77 23.91
CA GLU A 490 38.67 -7.06 22.66
C GLU A 490 40.17 -6.76 22.78
N ILE A 491 40.54 -5.58 23.28
CA ILE A 491 41.93 -5.24 23.58
C ILE A 491 42.55 -6.30 24.51
N TRP A 492 41.83 -6.71 25.56
CA TRP A 492 42.27 -7.80 26.45
C TRP A 492 42.51 -9.11 25.70
N ALA A 493 41.62 -9.48 24.78
CA ALA A 493 41.72 -10.71 23.99
C ALA A 493 42.88 -10.68 22.98
N ASP A 494 43.08 -9.56 22.27
CA ASP A 494 44.10 -9.43 21.22
C ASP A 494 45.53 -9.54 21.77
N ASN A 495 45.71 -9.09 23.01
CA ASN A 495 46.99 -9.10 23.71
C ASN A 495 47.14 -10.31 24.66
N LEU A 496 46.32 -11.36 24.49
CA LEU A 496 46.45 -12.59 25.27
C LEU A 496 47.86 -13.18 25.12
N GLY A 497 48.50 -13.45 26.26
CA GLY A 497 49.89 -13.91 26.33
C GLY A 497 50.94 -12.79 26.28
N GLN A 498 50.55 -11.53 26.03
CA GLN A 498 51.43 -10.36 26.03
C GLN A 498 51.25 -9.47 27.28
N TRP A 499 50.17 -9.71 28.04
CA TRP A 499 49.90 -9.00 29.29
C TRP A 499 50.92 -9.32 30.38
N LYS A 500 51.48 -8.27 30.99
CA LYS A 500 52.32 -8.37 32.18
C LYS A 500 51.62 -7.77 33.38
N ALA A 501 51.49 -8.57 34.44
CA ALA A 501 50.92 -8.14 35.71
C ALA A 501 52.03 -7.81 36.71
N THR A 502 52.04 -6.57 37.22
CA THR A 502 53.00 -6.09 38.21
C THR A 502 52.27 -5.64 39.47
N VAL A 503 52.62 -6.18 40.63
CA VAL A 503 52.09 -5.76 41.92
C VAL A 503 52.78 -4.45 42.32
N GLN A 504 52.03 -3.35 42.40
CA GLN A 504 52.56 -2.04 42.81
C GLN A 504 52.65 -1.92 44.34
N SER A 505 51.54 -2.16 45.03
CA SER A 505 51.44 -2.05 46.50
C SER A 505 50.68 -3.21 47.12
N VAL A 506 50.89 -3.38 48.42
CA VAL A 506 50.14 -4.33 49.26
C VAL A 506 49.74 -3.59 50.52
N ASP A 507 48.43 -3.55 50.75
CA ASP A 507 47.83 -2.85 51.88
C ASP A 507 46.96 -3.83 52.68
N VAL A 508 46.81 -3.58 53.98
CA VAL A 508 45.89 -4.36 54.83
C VAL A 508 44.52 -3.68 54.76
N ASN A 509 43.49 -4.43 54.33
CA ASN A 509 42.13 -3.92 54.42
C ASN A 509 41.65 -4.04 55.88
N GLU A 510 41.50 -2.89 56.54
CA GLU A 510 41.11 -2.78 57.94
C GLU A 510 39.71 -3.36 58.24
N GLU A 511 38.78 -3.38 57.27
CA GLU A 511 37.42 -3.91 57.48
C GLU A 511 37.33 -5.43 57.42
N LYS A 512 38.22 -6.09 56.66
CA LYS A 512 38.15 -7.53 56.36
C LYS A 512 39.36 -8.33 56.84
N ASP A 513 40.29 -7.67 57.54
CA ASP A 513 41.54 -8.23 58.05
C ASP A 513 42.25 -9.11 57.00
N SER A 514 42.39 -8.57 55.79
CA SER A 514 42.94 -9.32 54.64
C SER A 514 43.84 -8.44 53.79
N LEU A 515 44.88 -9.03 53.21
CA LEU A 515 45.79 -8.33 52.30
C LEU A 515 45.07 -8.00 50.99
N GLN A 516 45.22 -6.76 50.54
CA GLN A 516 44.83 -6.27 49.22
C GLN A 516 46.06 -5.92 48.40
N PHE A 517 46.08 -6.40 47.16
CA PHE A 517 47.16 -6.22 46.21
C PHE A 517 46.67 -5.29 45.09
N MET A 518 47.39 -4.20 44.86
CA MET A 518 47.18 -3.33 43.70
C MET A 518 48.06 -3.85 42.55
N ILE A 519 47.41 -4.31 41.48
CA ILE A 519 48.07 -4.94 40.34
C ILE A 519 47.90 -4.05 39.12
N LEU A 520 49.00 -3.66 38.51
CA LEU A 520 49.03 -3.00 37.21
C LEU A 520 49.24 -4.06 36.12
N VAL A 521 48.31 -4.16 35.17
CA VAL A 521 48.38 -5.06 34.02
C VAL A 521 48.62 -4.22 32.77
N GLN A 522 49.74 -4.42 32.07
CA GLN A 522 50.14 -3.64 30.90
C GLN A 522 50.80 -4.53 29.84
N THR A 523 50.80 -4.10 28.57
CA THR A 523 51.63 -4.71 27.51
C THR A 523 53.00 -4.03 27.42
N ASP A 524 53.98 -4.73 26.87
CA ASP A 524 55.36 -4.22 26.68
C ASP A 524 55.45 -3.08 25.65
N GLU A 525 54.43 -2.87 24.82
CA GLU A 525 54.47 -1.90 23.71
C GLU A 525 54.34 -0.43 24.13
N SER A 526 54.28 -0.13 25.43
CA SER A 526 54.24 1.24 25.96
C SER A 526 55.61 1.93 26.07
N ILE A 527 56.68 1.39 25.47
CA ILE A 527 58.01 2.04 25.35
C ILE A 527 58.43 2.21 23.87
N GLY A 528 57.46 2.41 22.97
CA GLY A 528 57.66 2.36 21.52
C GLY A 528 57.41 3.65 20.71
N LEU A 529 57.17 4.82 21.32
CA LEU A 529 56.97 6.07 20.57
C LEU A 529 57.78 7.25 21.14
N ALA A 530 59.09 7.08 21.18
CA ALA A 530 60.03 8.17 21.37
C ALA A 530 61.04 8.24 20.22
N THR A 531 60.57 8.23 18.97
CA THR A 531 61.36 8.71 17.82
C THR A 531 60.45 9.29 16.74
N GLY A 532 60.38 10.64 16.73
CA GLY A 532 60.19 11.50 15.55
C GLY A 532 58.92 11.34 14.72
N GLU A 533 57.96 12.26 14.84
CA GLU A 533 57.90 13.49 14.03
C GLU A 533 56.72 14.36 14.50
N SER A 534 56.89 15.65 14.34
CA SER A 534 56.03 16.75 14.78
C SER A 534 54.61 16.69 14.25
N SER A 535 53.61 16.74 15.15
CA SER A 535 52.28 17.30 14.88
C SER A 535 51.72 17.80 16.21
N GLU A 536 51.96 19.08 16.51
CA GLU A 536 51.13 19.82 17.45
C GLU A 536 49.76 19.97 16.79
N GLU A 537 48.75 19.25 17.28
CA GLU A 537 47.37 19.71 17.40
C GLU A 537 46.48 18.59 17.96
N ASP A 538 45.84 18.93 19.08
CA ASP A 538 44.68 18.31 19.73
C ASP A 538 44.97 17.50 21.00
N GLY A 539 44.41 18.00 22.11
CA GLY A 539 44.60 17.55 23.48
C GLY A 539 43.83 16.27 23.79
N GLY A 540 44.16 15.18 23.10
CA GLY A 540 43.71 13.84 23.44
C GLY A 540 44.60 13.27 24.54
N ASP A 541 44.02 13.01 25.71
CA ASP A 541 44.67 12.24 26.79
C ASP A 541 45.33 10.99 26.21
N ASN A 542 46.66 10.90 26.31
CA ASN A 542 47.42 9.68 26.08
C ASN A 542 46.98 8.64 27.12
N VAL A 543 45.91 7.90 26.82
CA VAL A 543 45.40 6.82 27.67
C VAL A 543 46.47 5.75 27.75
N SER A 544 47.16 5.70 28.88
CA SER A 544 48.07 4.61 29.21
C SER A 544 47.27 3.31 29.17
N THR A 545 47.63 2.38 28.28
CA THR A 545 46.93 1.11 28.02
C THR A 545 47.16 0.06 29.12
N GLY A 546 47.05 0.47 30.38
CA GLY A 546 47.24 -0.38 31.55
C GLY A 546 45.98 -0.47 32.42
N TRP A 547 45.67 -1.65 32.95
CA TRP A 547 44.59 -1.83 33.92
C TRP A 547 45.13 -1.86 35.34
N VAL A 548 44.50 -1.11 36.23
CA VAL A 548 44.73 -1.22 37.66
C VAL A 548 43.64 -2.10 38.26
N VAL A 549 44.04 -3.20 38.90
CA VAL A 549 43.13 -4.18 39.47
C VAL A 549 43.48 -4.40 40.95
N LEU A 550 42.47 -4.27 41.81
CA LEU A 550 42.58 -4.60 43.23
C LEU A 550 42.10 -6.03 43.47
N ARG A 551 42.93 -6.86 44.11
CA ARG A 551 42.58 -8.24 44.48
C ARG A 551 43.00 -8.54 45.91
N SER A 552 42.12 -9.18 46.67
CA SER A 552 42.46 -9.72 48.00
C SER A 552 43.21 -11.04 47.92
N LEU A 553 43.87 -11.41 49.02
CA LEU A 553 44.51 -12.72 49.19
C LEU A 553 43.55 -13.90 48.94
N ASN A 554 42.29 -13.78 49.36
CA ASN A 554 41.28 -14.84 49.15
C ASN A 554 41.04 -15.11 47.66
N HIS A 555 41.02 -14.08 46.82
CA HIS A 555 40.89 -14.28 45.36
C HIS A 555 42.06 -15.07 44.79
N PHE A 556 43.28 -14.84 45.28
CA PHE A 556 44.46 -15.63 44.88
C PHE A 556 44.40 -17.07 45.41
N GLN A 557 43.90 -17.28 46.62
CA GLN A 557 43.71 -18.63 47.16
C GLN A 557 42.67 -19.44 46.37
N ASP A 558 41.57 -18.82 45.98
CA ASP A 558 40.55 -19.44 45.13
C ASP A 558 41.07 -19.70 43.72
N LEU A 559 41.82 -18.74 43.13
CA LEU A 559 42.48 -18.93 41.84
C LEU A 559 43.47 -20.10 41.89
N HIS A 560 44.30 -20.16 42.93
CA HIS A 560 45.23 -21.25 43.15
C HIS A 560 44.50 -22.59 43.32
N ARG A 561 43.39 -22.64 44.05
CA ARG A 561 42.56 -23.85 44.18
C ARG A 561 42.06 -24.34 42.81
N LYS A 562 41.66 -23.44 41.91
CA LYS A 562 41.18 -23.75 40.55
C LYS A 562 42.31 -24.18 39.60
N LEU A 563 43.48 -23.55 39.68
CA LEU A 563 44.61 -23.81 38.77
C LEU A 563 45.48 -25.01 39.19
N ARG A 564 45.56 -25.31 40.50
CA ARG A 564 46.33 -26.43 41.06
C ARG A 564 46.08 -27.81 40.40
N PRO A 565 44.84 -28.19 40.01
CA PRO A 565 44.61 -29.43 39.26
C PRO A 565 45.09 -29.36 37.80
N LEU A 566 45.14 -28.16 37.20
CA LEU A 566 45.43 -27.94 35.77
C LEU A 566 46.94 -27.80 35.49
N CYS A 567 47.71 -27.17 36.39
CA CYS A 567 49.14 -26.90 36.18
C CYS A 567 49.99 -27.50 37.31
N ARG A 568 50.94 -28.39 36.96
CA ARG A 568 51.80 -29.07 37.94
C ARG A 568 52.82 -28.14 38.60
N GLU A 569 53.30 -27.14 37.87
CA GLU A 569 54.36 -26.21 38.32
C GLU A 569 53.86 -25.21 39.37
N ILE A 570 52.57 -24.82 39.31
CA ILE A 570 51.89 -23.97 40.32
C ILE A 570 51.88 -24.61 41.72
N ARG A 571 51.93 -25.95 41.80
CA ARG A 571 51.88 -26.68 43.09
C ARG A 571 53.07 -26.36 44.01
N SER A 572 54.18 -25.88 43.43
CA SER A 572 55.38 -25.52 44.18
C SER A 572 55.40 -24.07 44.65
N LEU A 573 54.41 -23.26 44.25
CA LEU A 573 54.32 -21.85 44.64
C LEU A 573 53.50 -21.70 45.92
N GLU A 574 54.12 -21.12 46.95
CA GLU A 574 53.47 -20.78 48.22
C GLU A 574 52.83 -19.39 48.14
N LEU A 575 51.52 -19.32 48.41
CA LEU A 575 50.82 -18.06 48.61
C LEU A 575 51.09 -17.51 50.03
N PRO A 576 50.97 -16.19 50.24
CA PRO A 576 51.06 -15.61 51.58
C PRO A 576 50.06 -16.25 52.55
N SER A 577 50.53 -16.65 53.73
CA SER A 577 49.69 -17.18 54.81
C SER A 577 49.38 -16.07 55.83
N MET A 578 48.09 -15.85 56.11
CA MET A 578 47.62 -15.00 57.21
C MET A 578 47.75 -15.72 58.56
N THR A 579 48.95 -16.13 58.91
CA THR A 579 49.31 -16.52 60.28
C THR A 579 49.89 -15.33 61.04
N PHE A 580 49.33 -14.14 60.81
CA PHE A 580 49.66 -12.93 61.56
C PHE A 580 48.79 -12.89 62.82
N LYS A 581 49.43 -13.04 63.99
CA LYS A 581 48.80 -12.75 65.27
C LYS A 581 48.59 -11.24 65.36
N LEU A 582 47.35 -10.80 65.22
CA LEU A 582 46.92 -9.40 65.23
C LEU A 582 46.92 -8.78 66.64
N PHE A 583 48.02 -8.88 67.38
CA PHE A 583 48.22 -8.13 68.61
C PHE A 583 49.62 -7.52 68.60
N PHE A 584 49.66 -6.22 68.30
CA PHE A 584 50.82 -5.35 68.40
C PHE A 584 51.97 -5.61 67.42
N GLN A 585 51.83 -5.10 66.18
CA GLN A 585 52.89 -4.28 65.57
C GLN A 585 52.35 -3.57 64.33
N LYS A 586 52.51 -2.24 64.30
CA LYS A 586 52.31 -1.40 63.13
C LYS A 586 53.13 -1.96 61.97
N ASN A 587 52.50 -2.21 60.83
CA ASN A 587 53.10 -2.42 59.50
C ASN A 587 54.53 -2.94 59.53
N ASP A 588 54.71 -4.25 59.71
CA ASP A 588 55.99 -4.87 59.41
C ASP A 588 56.18 -4.82 57.89
N LYS A 589 56.74 -3.70 57.41
CA LYS A 589 56.98 -3.39 55.99
C LYS A 589 57.73 -4.54 55.30
N SER A 590 58.57 -5.27 56.05
CA SER A 590 59.28 -6.45 55.55
C SER A 590 58.33 -7.59 55.18
N SER A 591 57.26 -7.80 55.95
CA SER A 591 56.28 -8.85 55.71
C SER A 591 55.34 -8.55 54.55
N LEU A 592 54.94 -7.27 54.40
CA LEU A 592 54.14 -6.81 53.26
C LEU A 592 54.95 -6.91 51.96
N GLU A 593 56.24 -6.56 51.99
CA GLU A 593 57.13 -6.70 50.83
C GLU A 593 57.38 -8.18 50.48
N LYS A 594 57.47 -9.05 51.49
CA LYS A 594 57.54 -10.51 51.27
C LYS A 594 56.25 -11.04 50.63
N ALA A 595 55.08 -10.60 51.10
CA ALA A 595 53.79 -10.99 50.52
C ALA A 595 53.64 -10.47 49.08
N LYS A 596 54.08 -9.23 48.82
CA LYS A 596 54.17 -8.64 47.47
C LYS A 596 55.03 -9.51 46.54
N GLY A 597 56.23 -9.90 47.00
CA GLY A 597 57.13 -10.75 46.23
C GLY A 597 56.57 -12.15 45.94
N GLN A 598 55.86 -12.75 46.91
CA GLN A 598 55.19 -14.05 46.72
C GLN A 598 54.08 -13.97 45.66
N ILE A 599 53.22 -12.94 45.70
CA ILE A 599 52.18 -12.75 44.68
C ILE A 599 52.77 -12.37 43.33
N GLN A 600 53.82 -11.55 43.27
CA GLN A 600 54.49 -11.24 42.00
C GLN A 600 55.09 -12.50 41.37
N LYS A 601 55.74 -13.36 42.15
CA LYS A 601 56.26 -14.64 41.68
C LYS A 601 55.13 -15.56 41.19
N TYR A 602 53.97 -15.51 41.84
CA TYR A 602 52.78 -16.25 41.42
C TYR A 602 52.19 -15.73 40.10
N LEU A 603 52.22 -14.42 39.85
CA LEU A 603 51.72 -13.79 38.62
C LEU A 603 52.68 -13.93 37.43
N ASN A 604 53.98 -14.10 37.67
CA ASN A 604 54.98 -14.32 36.62
C ASN A 604 55.02 -15.76 36.10
N PHE A 605 54.36 -16.68 36.80
CA PHE A 605 54.12 -18.04 36.35
C PHE A 605 52.93 -18.03 35.37
#